data_AF-A0A428UH63-F1
#
_entry.id   AF-A0A428UH63-F1
#
_cell.length_a   1.000
_cell.length_b   1.000
_cell.length_c   1.000
_cell.angle_alpha   90.00
_cell.angle_beta   90.00
_cell.angle_gamma   90.00
#
_symmetry.space_group_name_H-M   'P 1'
#
loop_
_entity.id
_entity.type
_entity.pdbx_description
1 polymer ?
#
loop_
_entity_poly.entity_id
_entity_poly.type
_entity_poly.pdbx_seq_one_letter_code
_entity_poly.pdbx_strand_id
1 'polypeptide(L)'
;MERKRAAREAEQRRIREEQERARLDKLPPLLRWLDTCPNPKLATIAEKFKRMQGCRYDTIRPEANQTPEGREQWVLNTHAALLLGEKDLNLSRYTAWERVPVSSLAKLTLWRIEWSLYSLVDEKLWDLGRQLPNYYGDEDPSELRFQTKQRLKQEAWERFLDMEMFFVKVSDLMYTVPNIPHLCHVQLAVEYRELLETEAQSRGWVTNNKWKQDPDAGRFHGFAPRSKYYYSGLLVDEDMPQLAQTSSTPFPEKKVPRRGLIQVHPDDPEYPRLCVEQGLEHLVNGHLSPPLANGIHSSPISQKSMNGTIRVLTPGSSEGMTNSTTTHEGLTNGVNGN
;
A
#
# COMPACT_ATOMS: atom_id res chain seq x y z
N MET A 1 -59.47 -26.47 -8.66
CA MET A 1 -59.11 -25.13 -8.14
C MET A 1 -57.70 -25.10 -7.56
N GLU A 2 -57.34 -26.06 -6.72
CA GLU A 2 -56.04 -26.16 -6.04
C GLU A 2 -54.82 -26.30 -6.98
N ARG A 3 -54.90 -27.13 -8.03
CA ARG A 3 -53.84 -27.27 -9.05
C ARG A 3 -53.52 -25.96 -9.80
N LYS A 4 -54.53 -25.11 -10.05
CA LYS A 4 -54.32 -23.78 -10.68
C LYS A 4 -53.72 -22.75 -9.72
N ARG A 5 -53.88 -22.96 -8.40
CA ARG A 5 -53.24 -22.13 -7.37
C ARG A 5 -51.78 -22.53 -7.19
N ALA A 6 -51.51 -23.82 -7.06
CA ALA A 6 -50.15 -24.36 -6.99
C ALA A 6 -49.30 -24.00 -8.21
N ALA A 7 -49.87 -24.05 -9.43
CA ALA A 7 -49.15 -23.64 -10.65
C ALA A 7 -48.81 -22.13 -10.68
N ARG A 8 -49.71 -21.27 -10.18
CA ARG A 8 -49.45 -19.82 -10.09
C ARG A 8 -48.42 -19.49 -9.01
N GLU A 9 -48.46 -20.18 -7.87
CA GLU A 9 -47.49 -20.02 -6.80
C GLU A 9 -46.10 -20.53 -7.22
N ALA A 10 -46.03 -21.65 -7.96
CA ALA A 10 -44.79 -22.16 -8.54
C ALA A 10 -44.19 -21.21 -9.59
N GLU A 11 -45.03 -20.65 -10.47
CA GLU A 11 -44.61 -19.67 -11.47
C GLU A 11 -44.10 -18.37 -10.81
N GLN A 12 -44.82 -17.84 -9.82
CA GLN A 12 -44.38 -16.67 -9.07
C GLN A 12 -43.07 -16.93 -8.33
N ARG A 13 -42.89 -18.13 -7.77
CA ARG A 13 -41.64 -18.53 -7.13
C ARG A 13 -40.50 -18.57 -8.15
N ARG A 14 -40.72 -19.16 -9.33
CA ARG A 14 -39.74 -19.19 -10.41
C ARG A 14 -39.32 -17.79 -10.85
N ILE A 15 -40.28 -16.89 -11.06
CA ILE A 15 -40.01 -15.50 -11.45
C ILE A 15 -39.18 -14.80 -10.36
N ARG A 16 -39.52 -14.96 -9.08
CA ARG A 16 -38.73 -14.38 -7.98
C ARG A 16 -37.32 -14.94 -7.92
N GLU A 17 -37.16 -16.25 -8.08
CA GLU A 17 -35.85 -16.89 -8.09
C GLU A 17 -35.00 -16.43 -9.28
N GLU A 18 -35.60 -16.22 -10.46
CA GLU A 18 -34.92 -15.71 -11.64
C GLU A 18 -34.52 -14.23 -11.47
N GLN A 19 -35.42 -13.39 -10.95
CA GLN A 19 -35.11 -12.00 -10.63
C GLN A 19 -33.98 -11.89 -9.61
N GLU A 20 -33.98 -12.76 -8.60
CA GLU A 20 -32.94 -12.78 -7.59
C GLU A 20 -31.59 -13.23 -8.15
N ARG A 21 -31.58 -14.26 -9.01
CA ARG A 21 -30.36 -14.66 -9.74
C ARG A 21 -29.83 -13.53 -10.62
N ALA A 22 -30.71 -12.84 -11.34
CA ALA A 22 -30.33 -11.72 -12.20
C ALA A 22 -29.79 -10.53 -11.39
N ARG A 23 -30.33 -10.27 -10.20
CA ARG A 23 -29.80 -9.26 -9.27
C ARG A 23 -28.40 -9.65 -8.79
N LEU A 24 -28.21 -10.90 -8.35
CA LEU A 24 -26.94 -11.41 -7.84
C LEU A 24 -25.85 -11.47 -8.92
N ASP A 25 -26.21 -11.77 -10.17
CA ASP A 25 -25.25 -11.82 -11.27
C ASP A 25 -24.69 -10.44 -11.64
N LYS A 26 -25.39 -9.36 -11.31
CA LYS A 26 -24.86 -7.99 -11.48
C LYS A 26 -23.85 -7.59 -10.42
N LEU A 27 -23.78 -8.31 -9.30
CA LEU A 27 -22.89 -7.96 -8.20
C LEU A 27 -21.47 -8.49 -8.43
N PRO A 28 -20.42 -7.71 -8.12
CA PRO A 28 -19.06 -8.23 -8.01
C PRO A 28 -19.02 -9.50 -7.12
N PRO A 29 -18.16 -10.49 -7.42
CA PRO A 29 -18.12 -11.77 -6.72
C PRO A 29 -18.14 -11.68 -5.20
N LEU A 30 -17.35 -10.76 -4.62
CA LEU A 30 -17.32 -10.52 -3.18
C LEU A 30 -18.69 -10.09 -2.61
N LEU A 31 -19.40 -9.21 -3.29
CA LEU A 31 -20.70 -8.71 -2.82
C LEU A 31 -21.81 -9.72 -3.08
N ARG A 32 -21.69 -10.51 -4.15
CA ARG A 32 -22.53 -11.70 -4.35
C ARG A 32 -22.36 -12.70 -3.21
N TRP A 33 -21.13 -12.92 -2.73
CA TRP A 33 -20.87 -13.74 -1.55
C TRP A 33 -21.49 -13.14 -0.29
N LEU A 34 -21.34 -11.83 -0.04
CA LEU A 34 -21.93 -11.18 1.14
C LEU A 34 -23.45 -11.39 1.18
N ASP A 35 -24.10 -11.26 0.03
CA ASP A 35 -25.55 -11.41 -0.10
C ASP A 35 -26.01 -12.86 0.17
N THR A 36 -25.27 -13.85 -0.32
CA THR A 36 -25.57 -15.28 -0.08
C THR A 36 -25.07 -15.80 1.27
N CYS A 37 -24.18 -15.07 1.96
CA CYS A 37 -23.61 -15.47 3.24
C CYS A 37 -24.72 -15.61 4.31
N PRO A 38 -24.86 -16.77 4.99
CA PRO A 38 -25.92 -16.97 5.97
C PRO A 38 -25.73 -16.12 7.23
N ASN A 39 -24.48 -15.89 7.65
CA ASN A 39 -24.17 -15.13 8.86
C ASN A 39 -22.95 -14.22 8.64
N PRO A 40 -23.14 -13.03 8.05
CA PRO A 40 -22.04 -12.09 7.79
C PRO A 40 -21.59 -11.34 9.05
N LYS A 41 -22.36 -11.37 10.15
CA LYS A 41 -22.12 -10.60 11.39
C LYS A 41 -21.26 -11.40 12.38
N LEU A 42 -20.11 -11.85 11.90
CA LEU A 42 -19.13 -12.62 12.69
C LEU A 42 -17.81 -11.86 12.76
N ALA A 43 -17.17 -11.89 13.94
CA ALA A 43 -15.87 -11.24 14.13
C ALA A 43 -14.81 -11.80 13.18
N THR A 44 -14.83 -13.11 12.93
CA THR A 44 -13.91 -13.79 11.98
C THR A 44 -14.10 -13.30 10.54
N ILE A 45 -15.31 -12.89 10.17
CA ILE A 45 -15.60 -12.30 8.86
C ILE A 45 -15.13 -10.85 8.85
N ALA A 46 -15.45 -10.06 9.87
CA ALA A 46 -15.01 -8.67 9.98
C ALA A 46 -13.47 -8.55 9.96
N GLU A 47 -12.75 -9.48 10.56
CA GLU A 47 -11.29 -9.55 10.52
C GLU A 47 -10.72 -9.62 9.08
N LYS A 48 -11.44 -10.25 8.14
CA LYS A 48 -11.05 -10.28 6.72
C LYS A 48 -11.18 -8.92 6.04
N PHE A 49 -12.08 -8.06 6.55
CA PHE A 49 -12.44 -6.76 5.96
C PHE A 49 -12.07 -5.57 6.85
N LYS A 50 -11.24 -5.78 7.88
CA LYS A 50 -10.84 -4.72 8.83
C LYS A 50 -10.03 -3.58 8.22
N ARG A 51 -9.53 -3.76 6.99
CA ARG A 51 -8.75 -2.75 6.25
C ARG A 51 -9.62 -2.13 5.17
N MET A 52 -9.74 -0.80 5.18
CA MET A 52 -10.58 -0.04 4.27
C MET A 52 -9.80 1.12 3.64
N GLN A 53 -10.22 1.57 2.46
CA GLN A 53 -9.60 2.73 1.79
C GLN A 53 -10.30 4.01 2.22
N GLY A 54 -9.61 4.82 3.02
CA GLY A 54 -10.04 6.15 3.44
C GLY A 54 -9.61 7.20 2.41
N CYS A 55 -10.47 7.40 1.41
CA CYS A 55 -10.31 8.40 0.37
C CYS A 55 -10.49 9.81 0.95
N ARG A 56 -9.57 10.71 0.61
CA ARG A 56 -9.63 12.10 1.03
C ARG A 56 -10.79 12.85 0.35
N TYR A 57 -11.58 13.57 1.13
CA TYR A 57 -12.81 14.20 0.65
C TYR A 57 -12.59 15.23 -0.46
N ASP A 58 -11.56 16.06 -0.39
CA ASP A 58 -11.26 17.04 -1.43
C ASP A 58 -10.81 16.43 -2.77
N THR A 59 -10.59 15.11 -2.84
CA THR A 59 -10.41 14.36 -4.10
C THR A 59 -11.70 13.72 -4.62
N ILE A 60 -12.75 13.71 -3.80
CA ILE A 60 -14.13 13.34 -4.18
C ILE A 60 -14.90 14.60 -4.59
N ARG A 61 -14.74 15.69 -3.84
CA ARG A 61 -15.35 17.00 -4.01
C ARG A 61 -14.27 18.08 -4.06
N PRO A 62 -13.75 18.43 -5.26
CA PRO A 62 -12.71 19.44 -5.40
C PRO A 62 -13.08 20.82 -4.81
N GLU A 63 -14.37 21.10 -4.65
CA GLU A 63 -14.87 22.33 -4.02
C GLU A 63 -14.44 22.46 -2.54
N ALA A 64 -14.15 21.34 -1.87
CA ALA A 64 -13.69 21.31 -0.49
C ALA A 64 -12.16 21.51 -0.33
N ASN A 65 -11.44 21.78 -1.42
CA ASN A 65 -9.99 22.01 -1.39
C ASN A 65 -9.59 23.06 -0.34
N GLN A 66 -8.46 22.81 0.34
CA GLN A 66 -7.88 23.71 1.36
C GLN A 66 -8.76 23.95 2.59
N THR A 67 -9.87 23.22 2.75
CA THR A 67 -10.71 23.28 3.94
C THR A 67 -10.38 22.14 4.93
N PRO A 68 -10.70 22.27 6.22
CA PRO A 68 -10.63 21.16 7.16
C PRO A 68 -11.50 19.96 6.77
N GLU A 69 -12.71 20.21 6.26
CA GLU A 69 -13.63 19.17 5.79
C GLU A 69 -13.06 18.40 4.58
N GLY A 70 -12.37 19.10 3.67
CA GLY A 70 -11.67 18.49 2.54
C GLY A 70 -10.63 17.43 2.94
N ARG A 71 -10.09 17.51 4.16
CA ARG A 71 -9.10 16.56 4.69
C ARG A 71 -9.72 15.32 5.33
N GLU A 72 -11.04 15.29 5.49
CA GLU A 72 -11.72 14.14 6.06
C GLU A 72 -11.55 12.89 5.17
N GLN A 73 -11.58 11.72 5.79
CA GLN A 73 -11.53 10.45 5.10
C GLN A 73 -12.92 9.87 4.94
N TRP A 74 -13.16 9.32 3.75
CA TRP A 74 -14.41 8.72 3.33
C TRP A 74 -14.14 7.32 2.79
N VAL A 75 -15.06 6.40 3.04
CA VAL A 75 -14.95 4.99 2.64
C VAL A 75 -16.10 4.60 1.73
N LEU A 76 -15.88 3.61 0.87
CA LEU A 76 -16.90 3.07 -0.01
C LEU A 76 -17.99 2.37 0.81
N ASN A 77 -19.26 2.52 0.42
CA ASN A 77 -20.39 1.86 1.06
C ASN A 77 -20.25 0.33 1.10
N THR A 78 -19.57 -0.27 0.10
CA THR A 78 -19.29 -1.70 0.04
C THR A 78 -18.36 -2.17 1.17
N HIS A 79 -17.34 -1.38 1.52
CA HIS A 79 -16.47 -1.64 2.67
C HIS A 79 -17.24 -1.57 3.97
N ALA A 80 -18.07 -0.53 4.13
CA ALA A 80 -18.93 -0.39 5.30
C ALA A 80 -19.91 -1.58 5.40
N ALA A 81 -20.54 -1.98 4.30
CA ALA A 81 -21.46 -3.12 4.26
C ALA A 81 -20.78 -4.45 4.65
N LEU A 82 -19.60 -4.73 4.10
CA LEU A 82 -18.80 -5.91 4.43
C LEU A 82 -18.42 -5.95 5.92
N LEU A 83 -18.01 -4.80 6.47
CA LEU A 83 -17.62 -4.70 7.87
C LEU A 83 -18.82 -4.86 8.82
N LEU A 84 -19.93 -4.17 8.52
CA LEU A 84 -21.15 -4.21 9.32
C LEU A 84 -21.94 -5.52 9.15
N GLY A 85 -21.60 -6.33 8.15
CA GLY A 85 -22.34 -7.52 7.77
C GLY A 85 -23.75 -7.19 7.26
N GLU A 86 -23.89 -6.07 6.56
CA GLU A 86 -25.15 -5.60 5.98
C GLU A 86 -25.26 -6.06 4.52
N LYS A 87 -26.34 -6.78 4.21
CA LYS A 87 -26.64 -7.22 2.84
C LYS A 87 -27.29 -6.14 1.99
N ASP A 88 -27.94 -5.18 2.65
CA ASP A 88 -28.44 -3.99 1.98
C ASP A 88 -27.27 -3.05 1.65
N LEU A 89 -26.78 -3.15 0.42
CA LEU A 89 -25.67 -2.33 -0.07
C LEU A 89 -26.02 -0.83 -0.14
N ASN A 90 -27.32 -0.47 -0.11
CA ASN A 90 -27.75 0.92 0.03
C ASN A 90 -27.65 1.44 1.46
N LEU A 91 -27.32 0.59 2.44
CA LEU A 91 -27.16 0.96 3.84
C LEU A 91 -28.37 1.76 4.35
N SER A 92 -29.59 1.34 3.98
CA SER A 92 -30.82 2.14 4.15
C SER A 92 -31.16 2.40 5.61
N ARG A 93 -30.66 1.59 6.54
CA ARG A 93 -30.76 1.80 7.99
C ARG A 93 -30.02 3.05 8.45
N TYR A 94 -28.96 3.45 7.76
CA TYR A 94 -28.09 4.57 8.12
C TYR A 94 -28.51 5.82 7.35
N THR A 95 -29.70 6.33 7.67
CA THR A 95 -30.31 7.48 6.97
C THR A 95 -29.65 8.81 7.29
N ALA A 96 -28.96 8.90 8.42
CA ALA A 96 -28.24 10.11 8.85
C ALA A 96 -26.87 10.28 8.18
N TRP A 97 -26.35 9.22 7.54
CA TRP A 97 -25.03 9.27 6.91
C TRP A 97 -25.09 10.08 5.63
N GLU A 98 -24.12 10.98 5.48
CA GLU A 98 -23.92 11.70 4.24
C GLU A 98 -23.43 10.73 3.15
N ARG A 99 -23.95 10.90 1.92
CA ARG A 99 -23.65 10.02 0.80
C ARG A 99 -23.18 10.83 -0.39
N VAL A 100 -22.04 10.45 -0.96
CA VAL A 100 -21.53 11.06 -2.19
C VAL A 100 -21.36 9.98 -3.26
N PRO A 101 -22.03 10.07 -4.42
CA PRO A 101 -21.89 9.09 -5.49
C PRO A 101 -20.44 8.92 -5.94
N VAL A 102 -20.05 7.69 -6.25
CA VAL A 102 -18.69 7.35 -6.69
C VAL A 102 -18.58 7.57 -8.20
N SER A 103 -17.66 8.44 -8.63
CA SER A 103 -17.39 8.71 -10.03
C SER A 103 -16.63 7.55 -10.70
N SER A 104 -16.68 7.47 -12.04
CA SER A 104 -15.92 6.46 -12.81
C SER A 104 -14.41 6.53 -12.56
N LEU A 105 -13.85 7.73 -12.40
CA LEU A 105 -12.44 7.95 -12.04
C LEU A 105 -12.11 7.42 -10.64
N ALA A 106 -13.01 7.63 -9.68
CA ALA A 106 -12.87 7.09 -8.34
C ALA A 106 -12.90 5.55 -8.35
N LYS A 107 -13.84 4.94 -9.10
CA LYS A 107 -13.88 3.48 -9.30
C LYS A 107 -12.59 2.96 -9.91
N LEU A 108 -12.07 3.63 -10.94
CA LEU A 108 -10.79 3.25 -11.56
C LEU A 108 -9.62 3.32 -10.57
N THR A 109 -9.57 4.36 -9.74
CA THR A 109 -8.52 4.51 -8.71
C THR A 109 -8.58 3.36 -7.70
N LEU A 110 -9.77 3.09 -7.17
CA LEU A 110 -9.98 2.02 -6.20
C LEU A 110 -9.68 0.65 -6.81
N TRP A 111 -10.11 0.40 -8.04
CA TRP A 111 -9.88 -0.87 -8.73
C TRP A 111 -8.39 -1.20 -8.89
N ARG A 112 -7.53 -0.20 -9.15
CA ARG A 112 -6.07 -0.41 -9.23
C ARG A 112 -5.48 -1.06 -7.97
N ILE A 113 -6.14 -0.86 -6.83
CA ILE A 113 -5.68 -1.31 -5.51
C ILE A 113 -6.48 -2.54 -5.07
N GLU A 114 -7.80 -2.53 -5.29
CA GLU A 114 -8.73 -3.45 -4.64
C GLU A 114 -9.24 -4.57 -5.56
N TRP A 115 -8.80 -4.64 -6.81
CA TRP A 115 -9.31 -5.65 -7.75
C TRP A 115 -9.20 -7.08 -7.21
N SER A 116 -8.18 -7.40 -6.40
CA SER A 116 -7.99 -8.75 -5.83
C SER A 116 -9.03 -9.09 -4.76
N LEU A 117 -9.49 -8.08 -4.01
CA LEU A 117 -10.57 -8.19 -3.03
C LEU A 117 -11.89 -8.50 -3.73
N TYR A 118 -12.28 -7.67 -4.70
CA TYR A 118 -13.56 -7.84 -5.41
C TYR A 118 -13.62 -9.06 -6.34
N SER A 119 -12.46 -9.54 -6.82
CA SER A 119 -12.36 -10.77 -7.59
C SER A 119 -12.03 -12.00 -6.75
N LEU A 120 -12.04 -11.91 -5.41
CA LEU A 120 -11.81 -13.04 -4.50
C LEU A 120 -10.57 -13.89 -4.86
N VAL A 121 -9.50 -13.27 -5.36
CA VAL A 121 -8.23 -13.96 -5.66
C VAL A 121 -7.16 -13.69 -4.60
N ASP A 122 -7.45 -12.84 -3.62
CA ASP A 122 -6.64 -12.68 -2.42
C ASP A 122 -6.66 -13.97 -1.60
N GLU A 123 -5.48 -14.44 -1.17
CA GLU A 123 -5.29 -15.64 -0.36
C GLU A 123 -6.21 -15.67 0.87
N LYS A 124 -6.42 -14.51 1.50
CA LYS A 124 -7.24 -14.40 2.72
C LYS A 124 -8.73 -14.61 2.49
N LEU A 125 -9.16 -14.66 1.22
CA LEU A 125 -10.56 -14.68 0.79
C LEU A 125 -10.92 -15.89 -0.09
N TRP A 126 -9.97 -16.78 -0.36
CA TRP A 126 -10.24 -17.98 -1.17
C TRP A 126 -11.33 -18.88 -0.58
N ASP A 127 -11.46 -18.92 0.74
CA ASP A 127 -12.55 -19.60 1.44
C ASP A 127 -13.93 -19.00 1.12
N LEU A 128 -14.00 -17.70 0.85
CA LEU A 128 -15.24 -17.03 0.46
C LEU A 128 -15.58 -17.34 -1.00
N GLY A 129 -14.59 -17.32 -1.90
CA GLY A 129 -14.79 -17.69 -3.30
C GLY A 129 -15.22 -19.15 -3.47
N ARG A 130 -14.73 -20.07 -2.63
CA ARG A 130 -15.17 -21.48 -2.62
C ARG A 130 -16.64 -21.66 -2.24
N GLN A 131 -17.25 -20.71 -1.55
CA GLN A 131 -18.68 -20.74 -1.22
C GLN A 131 -19.57 -20.32 -2.41
N LEU A 132 -18.99 -19.72 -3.45
CA LEU A 132 -19.70 -19.37 -4.67
C LEU A 132 -19.74 -20.56 -5.63
N PRO A 133 -20.91 -20.88 -6.24
CA PRO A 133 -21.03 -22.00 -7.16
C PRO A 133 -20.06 -21.89 -8.35
N ASN A 134 -19.26 -22.94 -8.56
CA ASN A 134 -18.34 -23.09 -9.70
C ASN A 134 -17.40 -21.87 -9.94
N TYR A 135 -17.03 -21.15 -8.89
CA TYR A 135 -16.35 -19.87 -9.06
C TYR A 135 -14.93 -20.01 -9.63
N TYR A 136 -14.14 -20.92 -9.06
CA TYR A 136 -12.79 -21.24 -9.54
C TYR A 136 -12.77 -22.38 -10.58
N GLY A 137 -13.93 -22.93 -10.95
CA GLY A 137 -14.00 -24.15 -11.76
C GLY A 137 -13.45 -25.35 -10.98
N ASP A 138 -12.66 -26.17 -11.66
CA ASP A 138 -11.97 -27.33 -11.09
C ASP A 138 -10.57 -26.98 -10.52
N GLU A 139 -10.17 -25.70 -10.56
CA GLU A 139 -8.85 -25.25 -10.11
C GLU A 139 -8.83 -24.95 -8.61
N ASP A 140 -7.73 -25.30 -7.92
CA ASP A 140 -7.50 -24.82 -6.56
C ASP A 140 -7.12 -23.33 -6.60
N PRO A 141 -7.72 -22.48 -5.74
CA PRO A 141 -7.46 -21.05 -5.75
C PRO A 141 -6.00 -20.66 -5.46
N SER A 142 -5.21 -21.54 -4.82
CA SER A 142 -3.77 -21.35 -4.60
C SER A 142 -2.90 -21.57 -5.84
N GLU A 143 -3.44 -22.27 -6.85
CA GLU A 143 -2.72 -22.64 -8.07
C GLU A 143 -3.43 -22.12 -9.33
N LEU A 144 -4.24 -21.06 -9.20
CA LEU A 144 -4.99 -20.49 -10.33
C LEU A 144 -4.07 -20.15 -11.49
N ARG A 145 -4.40 -20.70 -12.65
CA ARG A 145 -3.74 -20.37 -13.91
C ARG A 145 -3.91 -18.88 -14.21
N PHE A 146 -2.92 -18.33 -14.90
CA PHE A 146 -2.93 -16.93 -15.30
C PHE A 146 -4.23 -16.56 -16.06
N GLN A 147 -4.67 -17.39 -17.00
CA GLN A 147 -5.90 -17.15 -17.78
C GLN A 147 -7.13 -17.08 -16.88
N THR A 148 -7.26 -17.99 -15.93
CA THR A 148 -8.38 -18.04 -14.98
C THR A 148 -8.39 -16.80 -14.09
N LYS A 149 -7.23 -16.39 -13.57
CA LYS A 149 -7.09 -15.15 -12.79
C LYS A 149 -7.44 -13.90 -13.60
N GLN A 150 -7.04 -13.82 -14.88
CA GLN A 150 -7.42 -12.70 -15.75
C GLN A 150 -8.93 -12.66 -16.02
N ARG A 151 -9.54 -13.82 -16.30
CA ARG A 151 -10.99 -13.93 -16.48
C ARG A 151 -11.74 -13.43 -15.24
N LEU A 152 -11.39 -13.95 -14.05
CA LEU A 152 -12.03 -13.55 -12.78
C LEU A 152 -11.86 -12.05 -12.51
N LYS A 153 -10.67 -11.51 -12.79
CA LYS A 153 -10.41 -10.06 -12.68
C LYS A 153 -11.30 -9.25 -13.62
N GLN A 154 -11.37 -9.62 -14.90
CA GLN A 154 -12.16 -8.90 -15.91
C GLN A 154 -13.66 -8.95 -15.60
N GLU A 155 -14.18 -10.13 -15.29
CA GLU A 155 -15.58 -10.34 -14.91
C GLU A 155 -15.99 -9.57 -13.65
N ALA A 156 -15.07 -9.46 -12.67
CA ALA A 156 -15.31 -8.67 -11.47
C ALA A 156 -15.21 -7.16 -11.76
N TRP A 157 -14.32 -6.74 -12.66
CA TRP A 157 -14.17 -5.34 -13.07
C TRP A 157 -15.45 -4.80 -13.70
N GLU A 158 -16.02 -5.53 -14.66
CA GLU A 158 -17.23 -5.12 -15.38
C GLU A 158 -18.39 -4.86 -14.41
N ARG A 159 -18.60 -5.78 -13.47
CA ARG A 159 -19.63 -5.66 -12.42
C ARG A 159 -19.33 -4.55 -11.43
N PHE A 160 -18.07 -4.37 -11.04
CA PHE A 160 -17.66 -3.31 -10.11
C PHE A 160 -17.85 -1.92 -10.75
N LEU A 161 -17.52 -1.79 -12.03
CA LEU A 161 -17.66 -0.55 -12.78
C LEU A 161 -19.14 -0.18 -12.98
N ASP A 162 -20.01 -1.15 -13.27
CA ASP A 162 -21.44 -0.93 -13.50
C ASP A 162 -22.23 -0.68 -12.21
N MET A 163 -21.80 -1.25 -11.08
CA MET A 163 -22.50 -1.13 -9.81
C MET A 163 -22.59 0.31 -9.29
N GLU A 164 -23.77 0.74 -8.87
CA GLU A 164 -23.95 2.02 -8.16
C GLU A 164 -23.33 1.96 -6.75
N MET A 165 -22.45 2.91 -6.46
CA MET A 165 -21.72 2.99 -5.19
C MET A 165 -21.66 4.43 -4.71
N PHE A 166 -21.48 4.61 -3.40
CA PHE A 166 -21.33 5.91 -2.78
C PHE A 166 -20.29 5.86 -1.66
N PHE A 167 -19.69 7.01 -1.38
CA PHE A 167 -18.83 7.23 -0.24
C PHE A 167 -19.64 7.64 0.98
N VAL A 168 -19.17 7.25 2.16
CA VAL A 168 -19.67 7.67 3.47
C VAL A 168 -18.51 8.16 4.34
N LYS A 169 -18.77 9.07 5.28
CA LYS A 169 -17.75 9.59 6.20
C LYS A 169 -17.20 8.48 7.08
N VAL A 170 -15.88 8.43 7.26
CA VAL A 170 -15.25 7.50 8.21
C VAL A 170 -15.71 7.78 9.62
N SER A 171 -15.90 9.05 10.00
CA SER A 171 -16.42 9.43 11.32
C SER A 171 -17.81 8.85 11.60
N ASP A 172 -18.72 8.87 10.63
CA ASP A 172 -20.07 8.30 10.76
C ASP A 172 -20.04 6.77 10.93
N LEU A 173 -19.19 6.09 10.16
CA LEU A 173 -18.96 4.65 10.30
C LEU A 173 -18.38 4.34 11.69
N MET A 174 -17.33 5.04 12.09
CA MET A 174 -16.65 4.81 13.37
C MET A 174 -17.53 5.15 14.58
N TYR A 175 -18.44 6.13 14.46
CA TYR A 175 -19.47 6.40 15.47
C TYR A 175 -20.45 5.23 15.63
N THR A 176 -20.69 4.47 14.57
CA THR A 176 -21.60 3.32 14.56
C THR A 176 -20.94 2.06 15.13
N VAL A 177 -19.66 1.83 14.82
CA VAL A 177 -18.87 0.64 15.20
C VAL A 177 -19.03 0.20 16.67
N PRO A 178 -18.97 1.09 17.69
CA PRO A 178 -19.12 0.68 19.09
C PRO A 178 -20.44 -0.04 19.41
N ASN A 179 -21.49 0.18 18.61
CA ASN A 179 -22.81 -0.42 18.79
C ASN A 179 -22.99 -1.73 18.01
N ILE A 180 -21.95 -2.23 17.35
CA ILE A 180 -21.98 -3.42 16.52
C ILE A 180 -21.19 -4.54 17.21
N PRO A 181 -21.85 -5.54 17.82
CA PRO A 181 -21.20 -6.50 18.73
C PRO A 181 -20.01 -7.25 18.13
N HIS A 182 -20.08 -7.64 16.84
CA HIS A 182 -19.01 -8.40 16.19
C HIS A 182 -17.79 -7.55 15.82
N LEU A 183 -17.84 -6.23 16.02
CA LEU A 183 -16.74 -5.29 15.73
C LEU A 183 -16.01 -4.79 16.98
N CYS A 184 -16.54 -5.01 18.19
CA CYS A 184 -15.99 -4.44 19.43
C CYS A 184 -14.51 -4.81 19.69
N HIS A 185 -14.05 -5.96 19.20
CA HIS A 185 -12.69 -6.45 19.40
C HIS A 185 -11.83 -6.47 18.13
N VAL A 186 -12.33 -5.89 17.04
CA VAL A 186 -11.61 -5.82 15.76
C VAL A 186 -10.93 -4.46 15.66
N GLN A 187 -9.60 -4.46 15.54
CA GLN A 187 -8.86 -3.24 15.22
C GLN A 187 -9.02 -2.94 13.73
N LEU A 188 -9.69 -1.83 13.41
CA LEU A 188 -9.93 -1.38 12.06
C LEU A 188 -8.77 -0.50 11.58
N ALA A 189 -8.42 -0.61 10.30
CA ALA A 189 -7.40 0.23 9.68
C ALA A 189 -8.01 0.96 8.47
N VAL A 190 -7.86 2.28 8.46
CA VAL A 190 -8.29 3.15 7.36
C VAL A 190 -7.05 3.65 6.65
N GLU A 191 -6.76 3.10 5.47
CA GLU A 191 -5.62 3.47 4.66
C GLU A 191 -5.88 4.77 3.90
N TYR A 192 -5.00 5.75 4.04
CA TYR A 192 -5.09 7.01 3.33
C TYR A 192 -4.98 6.83 1.81
N ARG A 193 -5.92 7.44 1.06
CA ARG A 193 -5.91 7.45 -0.41
C ARG A 193 -6.34 8.81 -0.96
N GLU A 194 -5.75 9.18 -2.07
CA GLU A 194 -6.17 10.31 -2.90
C GLU A 194 -6.67 9.77 -4.24
N LEU A 195 -7.86 10.20 -4.65
CA LEU A 195 -8.50 9.76 -5.89
C LEU A 195 -7.99 10.55 -7.10
N LEU A 196 -8.10 9.95 -8.29
CA LEU A 196 -7.89 10.67 -9.55
C LEU A 196 -9.02 11.71 -9.74
N GLU A 197 -8.65 12.93 -10.12
CA GLU A 197 -9.60 14.03 -10.32
C GLU A 197 -9.85 14.31 -11.81
N THR A 198 -8.92 13.90 -12.69
CA THR A 198 -9.00 14.16 -14.13
C THR A 198 -8.65 12.92 -14.97
N GLU A 199 -9.22 12.84 -16.17
CA GLU A 199 -8.91 11.78 -17.15
C GLU A 199 -7.46 11.82 -17.66
N ALA A 200 -6.79 12.97 -17.58
CA ALA A 200 -5.37 13.02 -17.92
C ALA A 200 -4.53 12.18 -16.95
N GLN A 201 -4.90 12.17 -15.67
CA GLN A 201 -4.21 11.38 -14.65
C GLN A 201 -4.49 9.89 -14.80
N SER A 202 -5.61 9.47 -15.39
CA SER A 202 -5.92 8.05 -15.62
C SER A 202 -4.96 7.41 -16.64
N ARG A 203 -4.47 8.19 -17.62
CA ARG A 203 -3.48 7.73 -18.62
C ARG A 203 -2.07 7.58 -18.08
N GLY A 204 -1.74 8.30 -17.00
CA GLY A 204 -0.45 8.21 -16.32
C GLY A 204 -0.53 7.41 -15.01
N TRP A 205 0.64 7.09 -14.46
CA TRP A 205 0.77 6.69 -13.05
C TRP A 205 1.01 7.93 -12.17
N VAL A 206 0.25 9.00 -12.42
CA VAL A 206 0.38 10.26 -11.67
C VAL A 206 -0.47 10.17 -10.42
N THR A 207 0.17 10.29 -9.27
CA THR A 207 -0.51 10.35 -7.97
C THR A 207 -0.77 11.80 -7.58
N ASN A 208 -1.95 12.03 -7.00
CA ASN A 208 -2.21 13.25 -6.26
C ASN A 208 -1.34 13.27 -4.99
N ASN A 209 -0.96 14.47 -4.56
CA ASN A 209 -0.17 14.69 -3.36
C ASN A 209 -0.71 15.90 -2.57
N LYS A 210 -2.05 16.02 -2.48
CA LYS A 210 -2.72 17.12 -1.78
C LYS A 210 -2.34 17.19 -0.32
N TRP A 211 -2.07 16.04 0.31
CA TRP A 211 -1.56 15.97 1.69
C TRP A 211 -0.32 16.85 1.93
N LYS A 212 0.51 17.12 0.91
CA LYS A 212 1.70 17.99 1.05
C LYS A 212 1.35 19.45 1.34
N GLN A 213 0.11 19.86 1.05
CA GLN A 213 -0.39 21.21 1.28
C GLN A 213 -1.07 21.35 2.64
N ASP A 214 -1.16 20.25 3.40
CA ASP A 214 -1.80 20.29 4.71
C ASP A 214 -0.96 21.06 5.73
N PRO A 215 -1.57 21.79 6.67
CA PRO A 215 -0.85 22.53 7.71
C PRO A 215 0.08 21.65 8.56
N ASP A 216 -0.28 20.37 8.74
CA ASP A 216 0.43 19.39 9.54
C ASP A 216 1.27 18.41 8.71
N ALA A 217 1.41 18.62 7.39
CA ALA A 217 2.12 17.71 6.48
C ALA A 217 3.56 17.37 6.94
N GLY A 218 4.21 18.30 7.65
CA GLY A 218 5.55 18.12 8.20
C GLY A 218 5.69 16.92 9.14
N ARG A 219 4.62 16.48 9.81
CA ARG A 219 4.65 15.34 10.74
C ARG A 219 4.97 14.02 10.05
N PHE A 220 4.77 13.93 8.74
CA PHE A 220 5.04 12.72 7.97
C PHE A 220 6.43 12.69 7.34
N HIS A 221 7.34 13.61 7.67
CA HIS A 221 8.73 13.59 7.21
C HIS A 221 8.90 13.38 5.68
N GLY A 222 7.99 13.94 4.88
CA GLY A 222 8.01 13.81 3.41
C GLY A 222 7.35 12.54 2.85
N PHE A 223 6.83 11.66 3.70
CA PHE A 223 6.02 10.50 3.32
C PHE A 223 4.53 10.84 3.29
N ALA A 224 3.76 10.17 2.43
CA ALA A 224 2.30 10.32 2.45
C ALA A 224 1.72 9.74 3.75
N PRO A 225 0.57 10.27 4.25
CA PRO A 225 -0.17 9.63 5.32
C PRO A 225 -0.45 8.17 4.98
N ARG A 226 -0.46 7.31 6.00
CA ARG A 226 -0.63 5.87 5.86
C ARG A 226 -1.95 5.41 6.49
N SER A 227 -1.92 4.44 7.40
CA SER A 227 -3.14 3.90 8.03
C SER A 227 -3.45 4.64 9.31
N LYS A 228 -4.72 4.96 9.54
CA LYS A 228 -5.25 5.27 10.87
C LYS A 228 -5.90 4.03 11.45
N TYR A 229 -5.67 3.78 12.73
CA TYR A 229 -6.16 2.59 13.43
C TYR A 229 -7.24 2.95 14.42
N TYR A 230 -8.35 2.23 14.38
CA TYR A 230 -9.49 2.43 15.25
C TYR A 230 -9.78 1.16 16.04
N TYR A 231 -10.09 1.30 17.31
CA TYR A 231 -10.54 0.21 18.16
C TYR A 231 -11.86 0.60 18.82
N SER A 232 -12.90 -0.22 18.65
CA SER A 232 -14.26 0.14 19.07
C SER A 232 -14.69 1.55 18.58
N GLY A 233 -14.34 1.91 17.34
CA GLY A 233 -14.67 3.21 16.74
C GLY A 233 -13.82 4.40 17.21
N LEU A 234 -12.94 4.23 18.20
CA LEU A 234 -12.05 5.28 18.67
C LEU A 234 -10.71 5.20 17.95
N LEU A 235 -10.19 6.35 17.50
CA LEU A 235 -8.84 6.43 16.93
C LEU A 235 -7.82 6.12 18.04
N VAL A 236 -7.02 5.07 17.84
CA VAL A 236 -6.03 4.61 18.83
C VAL A 236 -4.59 4.77 18.37
N ASP A 237 -4.35 4.75 17.06
CA ASP A 237 -3.00 4.85 16.50
C ASP A 237 -3.02 5.36 15.05
N GLU A 238 -1.87 5.82 14.55
CA GLU A 238 -1.65 6.20 13.17
C GLU A 238 -0.23 5.77 12.75
N ASP A 239 -0.11 5.18 11.55
CA ASP A 239 1.18 4.83 10.97
C ASP A 239 2.03 6.10 10.76
N MET A 240 2.96 6.34 11.68
CA MET A 240 3.92 7.43 11.60
C MET A 240 5.29 6.93 11.12
N PRO A 241 5.99 7.67 10.25
CA PRO A 241 7.37 7.34 9.90
C PRO A 241 8.22 7.33 11.16
N GLN A 242 8.92 6.22 11.39
CA GLN A 242 9.89 6.11 12.47
C GLN A 242 11.27 6.51 11.92
N LEU A 243 11.96 7.40 12.63
CA LEU A 243 13.38 7.64 12.38
C LEU A 243 14.12 6.36 12.72
N ALA A 244 14.63 5.68 11.70
CA ALA A 244 15.51 4.54 11.89
C ALA A 244 16.73 5.02 12.67
N GLN A 245 16.96 4.47 13.85
CA GLN A 245 18.21 4.69 14.56
C GLN A 245 19.31 4.00 13.76
N THR A 246 20.09 4.76 13.02
CA THR A 246 21.28 4.24 12.36
C THR A 246 22.27 3.82 13.44
N SER A 247 22.62 2.54 13.45
CA SER A 247 23.66 2.04 14.33
C SER A 247 24.97 2.76 14.01
N SER A 248 25.53 3.48 14.98
CA SER A 248 26.87 4.07 14.86
C SER A 248 27.96 2.99 14.86
N THR A 249 27.62 1.77 15.28
CA THR A 249 28.49 0.61 15.13
C THR A 249 28.27 0.00 13.74
N PRO A 250 29.32 -0.21 12.94
CA PRO A 250 29.18 -0.98 11.71
C PRO A 250 28.62 -2.36 12.06
N PHE A 251 27.93 -2.99 11.10
CA PHE A 251 27.51 -4.37 11.28
C PHE A 251 28.72 -5.21 11.72
N PRO A 252 28.55 -6.13 12.70
CA PRO A 252 29.63 -7.01 13.13
C PRO A 252 29.98 -7.96 11.99
N GLU A 253 30.75 -7.47 11.03
CA GLU A 253 31.32 -8.30 9.97
C GLU A 253 32.49 -9.06 10.56
N LYS A 254 32.35 -10.38 10.63
CA LYS A 254 33.50 -11.26 10.79
C LYS A 254 34.38 -11.06 9.55
N LYS A 255 35.43 -10.23 9.67
CA LYS A 255 36.38 -10.05 8.58
C LYS A 255 36.99 -11.41 8.25
N VAL A 256 36.84 -11.82 6.99
CA VAL A 256 37.39 -13.05 6.45
C VAL A 256 38.40 -12.69 5.37
N PRO A 257 39.46 -13.51 5.19
CA PRO A 257 40.41 -13.30 4.10
C PRO A 257 39.70 -13.45 2.76
N ARG A 258 39.96 -12.54 1.83
CA ARG A 258 39.30 -12.54 0.50
C ARG A 258 40.31 -12.44 -0.64
N ARG A 259 39.99 -13.03 -1.79
CA ARG A 259 40.65 -12.73 -3.07
C ARG A 259 39.62 -11.98 -3.92
N GLY A 260 39.70 -10.65 -3.93
CA GLY A 260 38.63 -9.80 -4.47
C GLY A 260 37.36 -9.90 -3.61
N LEU A 261 36.24 -10.34 -4.21
CA LEU A 261 34.96 -10.52 -3.50
C LEU A 261 34.76 -11.92 -2.91
N ILE A 262 35.60 -12.89 -3.31
CA ILE A 262 35.45 -14.30 -2.92
C ILE A 262 36.18 -14.53 -1.60
N GLN A 263 35.50 -15.15 -0.65
CA GLN A 263 36.10 -15.60 0.61
C GLN A 263 37.09 -16.73 0.35
N VAL A 264 38.25 -16.65 0.99
CA VAL A 264 39.28 -17.69 0.97
C VAL A 264 39.19 -18.51 2.25
N HIS A 265 39.21 -19.83 2.11
CA HIS A 265 39.08 -20.78 3.22
C HIS A 265 40.45 -21.26 3.70
N PRO A 266 40.56 -21.75 4.96
CA PRO A 266 41.83 -22.21 5.54
C PRO A 266 42.59 -23.26 4.71
N ASP A 267 41.88 -24.02 3.88
CA ASP A 267 42.44 -25.08 3.04
C ASP A 267 43.16 -24.54 1.77
N ASP A 268 43.02 -23.25 1.46
CA ASP A 268 43.71 -22.63 0.31
C ASP A 268 45.18 -22.34 0.67
N PRO A 269 46.15 -22.73 -0.17
CA PRO A 269 47.57 -22.46 0.06
C PRO A 269 47.93 -20.98 0.26
N GLU A 270 47.15 -20.06 -0.32
CA GLU A 270 47.35 -18.62 -0.17
C GLU A 270 46.68 -18.05 1.09
N TYR A 271 45.90 -18.84 1.84
CA TYR A 271 45.15 -18.38 3.00
C TYR A 271 46.04 -17.67 4.05
N PRO A 272 47.21 -18.21 4.47
CA PRO A 272 48.04 -17.54 5.46
C PRO A 272 48.59 -16.19 4.94
N ARG A 273 48.98 -16.12 3.66
CA ARG A 273 49.48 -14.90 3.03
C ARG A 273 48.40 -13.81 3.01
N LEU A 274 47.19 -14.17 2.60
CA LEU A 274 46.05 -13.25 2.53
C LEU A 274 45.58 -12.81 3.91
N CYS A 275 45.64 -13.68 4.92
CA CYS A 275 45.38 -13.28 6.31
C CYS A 275 46.36 -12.19 6.77
N VAL A 276 47.66 -12.36 6.50
CA VAL A 276 48.68 -11.37 6.88
C VAL A 276 48.51 -10.07 6.09
N GLU A 277 48.38 -10.16 4.77
CA GLU A 277 48.22 -9.00 3.87
C GLU A 277 46.98 -8.15 4.21
N GLN A 278 45.93 -8.78 4.73
CA GLN A 278 44.66 -8.11 5.09
C GLN A 278 44.53 -7.79 6.58
N GLY A 279 45.59 -7.97 7.38
CA GLY A 279 45.59 -7.67 8.82
C GLY A 279 44.70 -8.61 9.65
N LEU A 280 44.46 -9.82 9.16
CA LEU A 280 43.69 -10.89 9.80
C LEU A 280 44.59 -11.99 10.38
N GLU A 281 45.79 -11.64 10.81
CA GLU A 281 46.81 -12.54 11.35
C GLU A 281 46.32 -13.38 12.53
N HIS A 282 45.35 -12.86 13.29
CA HIS A 282 44.69 -13.57 14.39
C HIS A 282 44.00 -14.87 13.94
N LEU A 283 43.62 -15.00 12.66
CA LEU A 283 43.04 -16.22 12.09
C LEU A 283 44.07 -17.33 11.85
N VAL A 284 45.36 -16.98 11.78
CA VAL A 284 46.46 -17.94 11.55
C VAL A 284 47.15 -18.29 12.88
N ASN A 285 47.30 -17.31 13.78
CA ASN A 285 48.18 -17.44 14.93
C ASN A 285 47.47 -17.73 16.28
N GLY A 286 46.15 -17.95 16.29
CA GLY A 286 45.41 -18.46 17.46
C GLY A 286 45.45 -17.62 18.74
N HIS A 287 46.15 -16.48 18.76
CA HIS A 287 46.30 -15.60 19.92
C HIS A 287 45.41 -14.36 19.80
N LEU A 288 44.72 -14.08 20.90
CA LEU A 288 43.81 -12.95 21.12
C LEU A 288 44.52 -11.60 20.85
N SER A 289 44.13 -10.94 19.75
CA SER A 289 44.46 -9.52 19.55
C SER A 289 43.34 -8.63 20.10
N PRO A 290 43.64 -7.53 20.81
CA PRO A 290 42.62 -6.58 21.26
C PRO A 290 42.01 -5.84 20.06
N PRO A 291 40.78 -5.30 20.19
CA PRO A 291 40.13 -4.58 19.10
C PRO A 291 40.88 -3.29 18.81
N LEU A 292 41.52 -3.20 17.65
CA LEU A 292 42.07 -1.95 17.15
C LEU A 292 40.91 -1.07 16.68
N ALA A 293 40.87 0.17 17.20
CA ALA A 293 40.01 1.21 16.67
C ALA A 293 40.47 1.58 15.26
N ASN A 294 39.58 1.46 14.26
CA ASN A 294 39.89 1.85 12.89
C ASN A 294 40.05 3.37 12.79
N GLY A 295 41.09 3.83 12.10
CA GLY A 295 41.21 5.24 11.73
C GLY A 295 42.59 5.78 11.37
N ILE A 296 43.56 4.96 10.96
CA ILE A 296 44.86 5.49 10.49
C ILE A 296 45.45 4.60 9.39
N HIS A 297 44.88 4.63 8.19
CA HIS A 297 45.67 4.34 6.99
C HIS A 297 45.30 5.33 5.90
N SER A 298 46.26 6.20 5.57
CA SER A 298 46.21 7.13 4.46
C SER A 298 46.08 6.36 3.14
N SER A 299 45.19 6.83 2.26
CA SER A 299 45.02 6.31 0.90
C SER A 299 46.34 6.30 0.11
N PRO A 300 46.60 5.32 -0.75
CA PRO A 300 47.81 5.32 -1.57
C PRO A 300 47.77 6.45 -2.59
N ILE A 301 48.79 7.29 -2.57
CA ILE A 301 49.09 8.28 -3.61
C ILE A 301 49.36 7.54 -4.93
N SER A 302 48.59 7.87 -5.96
CA SER A 302 48.82 7.41 -7.32
C SER A 302 50.03 8.13 -7.91
N GLN A 303 51.13 7.41 -8.17
CA GLN A 303 52.28 7.93 -8.89
C GLN A 303 51.92 8.16 -10.37
N LYS A 304 52.00 9.41 -10.84
CA LYS A 304 52.22 9.71 -12.26
C LYS A 304 53.35 10.74 -12.41
N SER A 305 54.31 10.30 -13.23
CA SER A 305 55.49 10.92 -13.83
C SER A 305 55.73 12.43 -13.64
N MET A 306 56.98 12.74 -13.29
CA MET A 306 57.60 14.06 -13.41
C MET A 306 57.60 14.57 -14.86
N ASN A 307 57.32 15.86 -15.03
CA ASN A 307 58.10 16.79 -15.86
C ASN A 307 57.65 18.24 -15.59
N GLY A 308 58.63 19.14 -15.38
CA GLY A 308 58.48 20.56 -15.72
C GLY A 308 58.43 21.59 -14.58
N THR A 309 59.61 21.99 -14.14
CA THR A 309 60.05 23.39 -13.91
C THR A 309 59.43 24.26 -12.79
N ILE A 310 60.35 24.75 -11.96
CA ILE A 310 60.26 25.63 -10.78
C ILE A 310 59.93 27.09 -11.12
N ARG A 311 59.11 27.78 -10.27
CA ARG A 311 59.34 29.12 -9.65
C ARG A 311 58.16 29.53 -8.74
N VAL A 312 58.31 29.48 -7.41
CA VAL A 312 58.60 30.56 -6.42
C VAL A 312 57.45 31.56 -6.15
N LEU A 313 56.88 31.45 -4.92
CA LEU A 313 56.42 32.44 -3.89
C LEU A 313 55.77 33.76 -4.38
N THR A 314 54.65 34.30 -3.86
CA THR A 314 54.20 34.55 -2.45
C THR A 314 52.76 35.18 -2.49
N PRO A 315 52.07 35.45 -1.35
CA PRO A 315 50.61 35.65 -1.24
C PRO A 315 50.13 37.12 -1.16
N GLY A 316 48.83 37.34 -1.42
CA GLY A 316 48.07 38.58 -1.12
C GLY A 316 46.64 38.46 -1.70
N SER A 317 45.59 38.35 -0.88
CA SER A 317 44.75 39.41 -0.29
C SER A 317 43.79 40.14 -1.24
N SER A 318 42.53 40.17 -0.76
CA SER A 318 41.46 41.18 -0.88
C SER A 318 40.69 41.41 -2.20
N GLU A 319 39.38 41.15 -2.08
CA GLU A 319 38.24 42.01 -2.45
C GLU A 319 37.79 42.17 -3.92
N GLY A 320 36.46 42.05 -4.12
CA GLY A 320 35.73 43.01 -4.94
C GLY A 320 34.80 42.49 -6.06
N MET A 321 33.49 42.45 -5.75
CA MET A 321 32.35 42.92 -6.57
C MET A 321 31.88 42.20 -7.88
N THR A 322 30.70 41.56 -7.76
CA THR A 322 29.42 41.71 -8.50
C THR A 322 29.30 41.84 -10.04
N ASN A 323 28.35 41.03 -10.56
CA ASN A 323 27.43 41.21 -11.72
C ASN A 323 28.03 41.02 -13.13
N SER A 324 27.43 40.36 -14.13
CA SER A 324 26.06 39.82 -14.33
C SER A 324 25.95 39.04 -15.67
N THR A 325 24.98 38.13 -15.73
CA THR A 325 24.14 37.70 -16.90
C THR A 325 24.59 36.59 -17.88
N THR A 326 23.63 35.66 -18.09
CA THR A 326 23.32 34.82 -19.28
C THR A 326 24.31 33.69 -19.60
N THR A 327 23.95 32.42 -19.84
CA THR A 327 22.79 31.79 -20.50
C THR A 327 22.78 30.28 -20.21
N HIS A 328 21.59 29.65 -20.26
CA HIS A 328 21.26 28.28 -20.72
C HIS A 328 22.21 27.09 -20.41
N GLU A 329 21.73 26.06 -19.69
CA GLU A 329 21.55 24.68 -20.20
C GLU A 329 21.19 23.63 -19.12
N GLY A 330 20.46 22.62 -19.57
CA GLY A 330 20.03 21.34 -18.96
C GLY A 330 20.52 20.93 -17.57
N LEU A 331 19.55 20.67 -16.68
CA LEU A 331 19.77 19.86 -15.48
C LEU A 331 19.24 18.44 -15.70
N THR A 332 20.16 17.55 -16.03
CA THR A 332 20.06 16.11 -15.81
C THR A 332 20.42 15.81 -14.36
N ASN A 333 19.57 15.05 -13.67
CA ASN A 333 19.82 14.61 -12.30
C ASN A 333 20.94 13.57 -12.27
N GLY A 334 22.12 13.99 -11.85
CA GLY A 334 23.23 13.12 -11.44
C GLY A 334 23.11 12.80 -9.95
N VAL A 335 22.87 11.53 -9.67
CA VAL A 335 23.07 10.89 -8.37
C VAL A 335 24.55 11.02 -7.99
N ASN A 336 24.84 11.58 -6.82
CA ASN A 336 26.07 11.27 -6.07
C ASN A 336 25.72 11.22 -4.59
N GLY A 337 25.88 10.01 -4.03
CA GLY A 337 25.80 9.78 -2.61
C GLY A 337 27.09 10.21 -1.91
N ASN A 338 26.94 10.46 -0.62
CA ASN A 338 27.84 9.94 0.39
C ASN A 338 26.98 9.21 1.42
#